data_AF-N9J869-F1
#
_entry.id   AF-N9J869-F1
#
_cell.length_a   1.000
_cell.length_b   1.000
_cell.length_c   1.000
_cell.angle_alpha   90.00
_cell.angle_beta   90.00
_cell.angle_gamma   90.00
#
_symmetry.space_group_name_H-M   'P 1'
#
loop_
_entity.id
_entity.type
_entity.pdbx_description
1 polymer ?
#
loop_
_entity_poly.entity_id
_entity_poly.type
_entity_poly.pdbx_seq_one_letter_code
_entity_poly.pdbx_strand_id
1 'polypeptide(L)'
;MTSKATGDASSAFGVMSNASGKGAAAFGAVAQATGDGASAMGINSLASGTNSTAIGSGNKPGEGAKATGNSSAAIGSGAQATGDNSAAIGKGAEATNENAAAVGGGAKATGKNAAAIGGGAIADQENAVAVGHIGDFINFI
;
A
#
# COMPACT_ATOMS: atom_id res chain seq x y z
N MET A 1 -8.16 -25.21 5.83
CA MET A 1 -8.10 -23.75 6.04
C MET A 1 -6.95 -23.45 6.99
N THR A 2 -5.74 -23.21 6.48
CA THR A 2 -4.53 -23.05 7.30
C THR A 2 -3.77 -21.79 6.88
N SER A 3 -2.91 -21.26 7.75
CA SER A 3 -1.85 -20.35 7.33
C SER A 3 -0.77 -21.11 6.56
N LYS A 4 -0.01 -20.40 5.71
CA LYS A 4 1.11 -20.93 4.92
C LYS A 4 2.29 -19.96 5.01
N ALA A 5 3.43 -20.45 5.51
CA ALA A 5 4.71 -19.75 5.47
C ALA A 5 5.66 -20.66 4.67
N THR A 6 5.88 -20.35 3.38
CA THR A 6 6.68 -21.19 2.47
C THR A 6 7.99 -20.55 2.02
N GLY A 7 8.16 -19.25 2.29
CA GLY A 7 9.42 -18.56 2.03
C GLY A 7 10.45 -18.87 3.12
N ASP A 8 11.73 -18.80 2.76
CA ASP A 8 12.82 -18.88 3.73
C ASP A 8 12.67 -17.78 4.78
N ALA A 9 12.78 -18.12 6.07
CA ALA A 9 12.53 -17.23 7.21
C ALA A 9 11.17 -16.49 7.21
N SER A 10 10.16 -17.00 6.51
CA SER A 10 8.84 -16.34 6.45
C SER A 10 7.95 -16.67 7.66
N SER A 11 6.91 -15.87 7.89
CA SER A 11 5.97 -16.03 9.00
C SER A 11 4.53 -15.76 8.56
N ALA A 12 3.58 -16.63 8.93
CA ALA A 12 2.18 -16.49 8.54
C ALA A 12 1.21 -16.83 9.68
N PHE A 13 0.36 -15.87 10.06
CA PHE A 13 -0.61 -15.97 11.14
C PHE A 13 -2.00 -15.54 10.67
N GLY A 14 -2.96 -16.47 10.70
CA GLY A 14 -4.35 -16.23 10.30
C GLY A 14 -4.88 -17.30 9.35
N VAL A 15 -6.21 -17.47 9.31
CA VAL A 15 -6.81 -18.45 8.38
C VAL A 15 -6.53 -18.02 6.94
N MET A 16 -5.95 -18.92 6.14
CA MET A 16 -5.55 -18.66 4.76
C MET A 16 -4.53 -17.52 4.57
N SER A 17 -3.82 -17.08 5.62
CA SER A 17 -2.70 -16.17 5.45
C SER A 17 -1.56 -16.86 4.67
N ASN A 18 -0.91 -16.15 3.76
CA ASN A 18 0.16 -16.68 2.91
C ASN A 18 1.39 -15.77 2.94
N ALA A 19 2.51 -16.28 3.45
CA ALA A 19 3.83 -15.64 3.40
C ALA A 19 4.78 -16.49 2.56
N SER A 20 4.88 -16.20 1.26
CA SER A 20 5.64 -17.01 0.30
C SER A 20 6.96 -16.40 -0.15
N GLY A 21 7.18 -15.10 0.06
CA GLY A 21 8.48 -14.46 -0.19
C GLY A 21 9.51 -14.76 0.90
N LYS A 22 10.80 -14.67 0.58
CA LYS A 22 11.89 -14.81 1.56
C LYS A 22 11.81 -13.69 2.60
N GLY A 23 11.82 -14.02 3.88
CA GLY A 23 11.67 -13.07 4.99
C GLY A 23 10.30 -12.39 5.05
N ALA A 24 9.31 -12.86 4.27
CA ALA A 24 7.99 -12.24 4.22
C ALA A 24 7.17 -12.53 5.49
N ALA A 25 6.29 -11.61 5.85
CA ALA A 25 5.44 -11.74 7.03
C ALA A 25 3.97 -11.42 6.70
N ALA A 26 3.07 -12.37 6.94
CA ALA A 26 1.63 -12.22 6.72
C ALA A 26 0.86 -12.39 8.03
N PHE A 27 0.16 -11.34 8.48
CA PHE A 27 -0.63 -11.32 9.70
C PHE A 27 -2.07 -10.90 9.41
N GLY A 28 -3.03 -11.81 9.53
CA GLY A 28 -4.45 -11.58 9.27
C GLY A 28 -5.06 -12.66 8.37
N ALA A 29 -6.38 -12.86 8.49
CA ALA A 29 -7.06 -13.82 7.61
C ALA A 29 -6.91 -13.39 6.14
N VAL A 30 -6.49 -14.33 5.28
CA VAL A 30 -6.27 -14.07 3.85
C VAL A 30 -5.20 -12.98 3.57
N ALA A 31 -4.38 -12.61 4.55
CA ALA A 31 -3.24 -11.71 4.32
C ALA A 31 -2.21 -12.37 3.40
N GLN A 32 -1.70 -11.65 2.40
CA GLN A 32 -0.78 -12.19 1.39
C GLN A 32 0.51 -11.37 1.32
N ALA A 33 1.60 -11.92 1.82
CA ALA A 33 2.95 -11.38 1.68
C ALA A 33 3.76 -12.26 0.71
N THR A 34 3.76 -11.90 -0.58
CA THR A 34 4.34 -12.75 -1.63
C THR A 34 5.65 -12.23 -2.20
N GLY A 35 6.00 -10.96 -1.96
CA GLY A 35 7.31 -10.41 -2.31
C GLY A 35 8.37 -10.77 -1.26
N ASP A 36 9.64 -10.80 -1.67
CA ASP A 36 10.76 -10.97 -0.73
C ASP A 36 10.84 -9.75 0.20
N GLY A 37 10.99 -9.99 1.51
CA GLY A 37 10.97 -8.96 2.55
C GLY A 37 9.60 -8.30 2.76
N ALA A 38 8.54 -8.78 2.09
CA ALA A 38 7.24 -8.13 2.13
C ALA A 38 6.50 -8.35 3.47
N SER A 39 5.78 -7.34 3.92
CA SER A 39 4.97 -7.39 5.15
C SER A 39 3.51 -7.08 4.86
N ALA A 40 2.61 -8.04 5.02
CA ALA A 40 1.16 -7.85 4.88
C ALA A 40 0.47 -8.01 6.25
N MET A 41 -0.11 -6.94 6.77
CA MET A 41 -0.75 -6.89 8.08
C MET A 41 -2.19 -6.39 7.95
N GLY A 42 -3.16 -7.28 8.14
CA GLY A 42 -4.59 -7.01 8.05
C GLY A 42 -5.33 -8.06 7.22
N ILE A 43 -6.63 -8.18 7.45
CA ILE A 43 -7.49 -9.09 6.68
C ILE A 43 -7.50 -8.64 5.21
N ASN A 44 -7.28 -9.55 4.27
CA ASN A 44 -7.17 -9.26 2.83
C ASN A 44 -6.05 -8.27 2.45
N SER A 45 -5.08 -7.98 3.33
CA SER A 45 -3.90 -7.18 2.96
C SER A 45 -3.03 -7.92 1.93
N LEU A 46 -2.42 -7.18 1.00
CA LEU A 46 -1.58 -7.71 -0.06
C LEU A 46 -0.28 -6.92 -0.18
N ALA A 47 0.83 -7.53 0.17
CA ALA A 47 2.19 -7.03 -0.06
C ALA A 47 2.90 -7.97 -1.05
N SER A 48 2.94 -7.60 -2.33
CA SER A 48 3.49 -8.45 -3.39
C SER A 48 4.75 -7.90 -4.05
N GLY A 49 5.11 -6.64 -3.80
CA GLY A 49 6.38 -6.08 -4.24
C GLY A 49 7.53 -6.50 -3.34
N THR A 50 8.76 -6.48 -3.86
CA THR A 50 9.96 -6.72 -3.05
C THR A 50 10.09 -5.63 -1.99
N ASN A 51 10.39 -5.95 -0.74
CA ASN A 51 10.44 -5.03 0.40
C ASN A 51 9.17 -4.17 0.59
N SER A 52 8.02 -4.65 0.10
CA SER A 52 6.76 -3.91 0.20
C SER A 52 6.10 -4.07 1.56
N THR A 53 5.34 -3.07 2.00
CA THR A 53 4.61 -3.10 3.28
C THR A 53 3.15 -2.72 3.05
N ALA A 54 2.22 -3.61 3.37
CA ALA A 54 0.78 -3.38 3.32
C ALA A 54 0.17 -3.54 4.71
N ILE A 55 -0.28 -2.45 5.32
CA ILE A 55 -0.90 -2.45 6.65
C ILE A 55 -2.31 -1.89 6.53
N GLY A 56 -3.34 -2.73 6.67
CA GLY A 56 -4.73 -2.31 6.60
C GLY A 56 -5.67 -3.46 6.26
N SER A 57 -6.75 -3.58 7.03
CA SER A 57 -7.75 -4.64 6.85
C SER A 57 -8.88 -4.22 5.93
N GLY A 58 -9.40 -5.17 5.17
CA GLY A 58 -10.63 -5.08 4.39
C GLY A 58 -11.51 -6.29 4.62
N ASN A 59 -12.82 -6.10 4.71
CA ASN A 59 -13.75 -7.20 4.97
C ASN A 59 -14.01 -8.03 3.70
N LYS A 60 -13.82 -7.44 2.52
CA LYS A 60 -13.93 -8.12 1.23
C LYS A 60 -12.56 -8.27 0.54
N PRO A 61 -12.42 -9.25 -0.37
CA PRO A 61 -11.27 -9.33 -1.25
C PRO A 61 -11.01 -7.99 -1.94
N GLY A 62 -9.77 -7.51 -1.88
CA GLY A 62 -9.36 -6.23 -2.48
C GLY A 62 -9.61 -4.97 -1.63
N GLU A 63 -10.27 -5.06 -0.48
CA GLU A 63 -10.47 -3.91 0.43
C GLU A 63 -9.31 -3.71 1.43
N GLY A 64 -8.39 -4.67 1.53
CA GLY A 64 -7.19 -4.54 2.36
C GLY A 64 -6.19 -3.54 1.78
N ALA A 65 -5.17 -3.18 2.55
CA ALA A 65 -4.03 -2.43 2.01
C ALA A 65 -3.34 -3.22 0.90
N LYS A 66 -2.90 -2.55 -0.16
CA LYS A 66 -2.30 -3.15 -1.34
C LYS A 66 -0.98 -2.45 -1.70
N ALA A 67 0.14 -3.11 -1.41
CA ALA A 67 1.49 -2.67 -1.75
C ALA A 67 2.08 -3.63 -2.80
N THR A 68 1.99 -3.26 -4.09
CA THR A 68 2.43 -4.14 -5.19
C THR A 68 3.67 -3.64 -5.92
N GLY A 69 4.06 -2.37 -5.71
CA GLY A 69 5.33 -1.86 -6.20
C GLY A 69 6.51 -2.31 -5.33
N ASN A 70 7.70 -2.36 -5.92
CA ASN A 70 8.92 -2.63 -5.16
C ASN A 70 9.20 -1.48 -4.19
N SER A 71 9.65 -1.80 -2.98
CA SER A 71 9.90 -0.85 -1.90
C SER A 71 8.69 0.04 -1.59
N SER A 72 7.46 -0.41 -1.88
CA SER A 72 6.25 0.40 -1.69
C SER A 72 5.62 0.21 -0.31
N ALA A 73 4.90 1.22 0.16
CA ALA A 73 4.22 1.20 1.45
C ALA A 73 2.75 1.63 1.32
N ALA A 74 1.81 0.72 1.56
CA ALA A 74 0.38 1.00 1.63
C ALA A 74 -0.11 0.87 3.08
N ILE A 75 -0.54 1.97 3.70
CA ILE A 75 -0.96 2.00 5.11
C ILE A 75 -2.37 2.59 5.20
N GLY A 76 -3.36 1.75 5.45
CA GLY A 76 -4.77 2.11 5.56
C GLY A 76 -5.67 1.10 4.84
N SER A 77 -6.93 0.98 5.28
CA SER A 77 -7.93 0.17 4.57
C SER A 77 -8.13 0.71 3.15
N GLY A 78 -7.99 -0.14 2.15
CA GLY A 78 -8.03 0.23 0.73
C GLY A 78 -6.90 1.13 0.24
N ALA A 79 -5.83 1.35 1.02
CA ALA A 79 -4.65 2.08 0.54
C ALA A 79 -3.95 1.29 -0.58
N GLN A 80 -3.50 1.98 -1.63
CA GLN A 80 -2.92 1.37 -2.83
C GLN A 80 -1.57 2.03 -3.18
N ALA A 81 -0.47 1.35 -2.88
CA ALA A 81 0.89 1.74 -3.27
C ALA A 81 1.39 0.78 -4.36
N THR A 82 1.01 1.05 -5.61
CA THR A 82 1.25 0.15 -6.74
C THR A 82 2.45 0.54 -7.60
N GLY A 83 2.98 1.75 -7.43
CA GLY A 83 4.21 2.17 -8.08
C GLY A 83 5.47 1.76 -7.31
N ASP A 84 6.59 1.63 -7.99
CA ASP A 84 7.89 1.39 -7.33
C ASP A 84 8.30 2.59 -6.49
N ASN A 85 8.87 2.34 -5.30
CA ASN A 85 9.18 3.33 -4.26
C ASN A 85 7.99 4.22 -3.85
N SER A 86 6.76 3.78 -4.08
CA SER A 86 5.56 4.58 -3.78
C SER A 86 5.11 4.44 -2.33
N ALA A 87 4.46 5.47 -1.80
CA ALA A 87 3.87 5.45 -0.46
C ALA A 87 2.43 5.95 -0.49
N ALA A 88 1.47 5.11 -0.09
CA ALA A 88 0.06 5.45 0.05
C ALA A 88 -0.36 5.31 1.52
N ILE A 89 -0.51 6.42 2.24
CA ILE A 89 -0.77 6.45 3.68
C ILE A 89 -2.12 7.14 3.93
N GLY A 90 -3.14 6.36 4.26
CA GLY A 90 -4.51 6.81 4.52
C GLY A 90 -5.54 5.84 3.97
N LYS A 91 -6.75 5.84 4.55
CA LYS A 91 -7.86 5.03 4.02
C LYS A 91 -8.13 5.43 2.56
N GLY A 92 -8.01 4.49 1.62
CA GLY A 92 -8.22 4.74 0.20
C GLY A 92 -7.19 5.66 -0.46
N ALA A 93 -6.02 5.90 0.14
CA ALA A 93 -4.95 6.64 -0.51
C ALA A 93 -4.41 5.86 -1.73
N GLU A 94 -4.06 6.56 -2.81
CA GLU A 94 -3.60 5.98 -4.08
C GLU A 94 -2.26 6.60 -4.50
N ALA A 95 -1.19 5.83 -4.45
CA ALA A 95 0.13 6.18 -5.00
C ALA A 95 0.49 5.14 -6.07
N THR A 96 0.11 5.42 -7.31
CA THR A 96 0.03 4.38 -8.36
C THR A 96 1.19 4.37 -9.36
N ASN A 97 2.06 5.38 -9.31
CA ASN A 97 3.23 5.51 -10.18
C ASN A 97 4.55 5.55 -9.40
N GLU A 98 5.66 5.42 -10.12
CA GLU A 98 7.02 5.41 -9.55
C GLU A 98 7.29 6.67 -8.72
N ASN A 99 7.88 6.49 -7.54
CA ASN A 99 8.22 7.54 -6.57
C ASN A 99 7.04 8.42 -6.14
N ALA A 100 5.80 7.96 -6.33
CA ALA A 100 4.61 8.71 -5.94
C ALA A 100 4.34 8.61 -4.43
N ALA A 101 3.92 9.71 -3.80
CA ALA A 101 3.58 9.75 -2.38
C ALA A 101 2.18 10.35 -2.17
N ALA A 102 1.23 9.54 -1.71
CA ALA A 102 -0.12 9.97 -1.34
C ALA A 102 -0.30 9.83 0.18
N VAL A 103 -0.47 10.95 0.88
CA VAL A 103 -0.61 10.97 2.35
C VAL A 103 -1.90 11.70 2.72
N GLY A 104 -2.89 10.96 3.18
CA GLY A 104 -4.23 11.46 3.53
C GLY A 104 -5.33 10.48 3.08
N GLY A 105 -6.46 10.48 3.78
CA GLY A 105 -7.61 9.67 3.36
C GLY A 105 -8.08 10.08 1.97
N GLY A 106 -8.09 9.14 1.02
CA GLY A 106 -8.46 9.39 -0.39
C GLY A 106 -7.49 10.27 -1.19
N ALA A 107 -6.29 10.58 -0.67
CA ALA A 107 -5.27 11.30 -1.44
C ALA A 107 -4.83 10.49 -2.67
N LYS A 108 -4.52 11.15 -3.79
CA LYS A 108 -4.17 10.54 -5.07
C LYS A 108 -2.91 11.16 -5.66
N ALA A 109 -1.79 10.44 -5.58
CA ALA A 109 -0.56 10.73 -6.31
C ALA A 109 -0.45 9.75 -7.49
N THR A 110 -1.01 10.15 -8.64
CA THR A 110 -1.04 9.31 -9.85
C THR A 110 -0.09 9.78 -10.93
N GLY A 111 0.66 10.87 -10.73
CA GLY A 111 1.82 11.22 -11.55
C GLY A 111 3.10 10.51 -11.08
N LYS A 112 4.06 10.31 -11.99
CA LYS A 112 5.42 9.88 -11.61
C LYS A 112 6.10 10.98 -10.81
N ASN A 113 6.82 10.62 -9.74
CA ASN A 113 7.43 11.55 -8.77
C ASN A 113 6.43 12.54 -8.14
N ALA A 114 5.13 12.24 -8.17
CA ALA A 114 4.11 13.16 -7.67
C ALA A 114 3.92 13.02 -6.15
N ALA A 115 3.54 14.11 -5.49
CA ALA A 115 3.21 14.11 -4.06
C ALA A 115 1.82 14.73 -3.83
N ALA A 116 0.91 13.98 -3.21
CA ALA A 116 -0.42 14.43 -2.82
C ALA A 116 -0.56 14.33 -1.29
N ILE A 117 -0.53 15.46 -0.60
CA ILE A 117 -0.50 15.54 0.87
C ILE A 117 -1.75 16.26 1.39
N GLY A 118 -2.67 15.50 1.99
CA GLY A 118 -3.93 15.96 2.55
C GLY A 118 -5.11 15.12 2.06
N GLY A 119 -6.21 15.12 2.82
CA GLY A 119 -7.36 14.27 2.52
C GLY A 119 -7.98 14.62 1.17
N GLY A 120 -7.94 13.71 0.20
CA GLY A 120 -8.45 13.96 -1.15
C GLY A 120 -7.56 14.81 -2.05
N ALA A 121 -6.34 15.20 -1.65
CA ALA A 121 -5.41 15.89 -2.54
C ALA A 121 -5.16 15.09 -3.83
N ILE A 122 -5.02 15.75 -4.99
CA ILE A 122 -4.80 15.10 -6.29
C ILE A 122 -3.55 15.69 -6.96
N ALA A 123 -2.55 14.87 -7.19
CA ALA A 123 -1.35 15.16 -7.98
C ALA A 123 -1.22 14.12 -9.09
N ASP A 124 -1.81 14.41 -10.26
CA ASP A 124 -1.96 13.48 -11.38
C ASP A 124 -0.92 13.66 -12.51
N GLN A 125 -0.18 14.77 -12.50
CA GLN A 125 0.89 15.05 -13.46
C GLN A 125 2.27 14.64 -12.92
N GLU A 126 3.22 14.39 -13.83
CA GLU A 126 4.61 14.11 -13.47
C GLU A 126 5.24 15.28 -12.69
N ASN A 127 5.94 14.97 -11.60
CA ASN A 127 6.53 15.93 -10.65
C ASN A 127 5.53 16.89 -9.99
N ALA A 128 4.22 16.63 -10.07
CA ALA A 128 3.22 17.48 -9.44
C ALA A 128 3.25 17.35 -7.91
N VAL A 129 3.03 18.47 -7.23
CA VAL A 129 2.84 18.52 -5.78
C VAL A 129 1.50 19.17 -5.48
N ALA A 130 0.62 18.44 -4.79
CA ALA A 130 -0.65 18.92 -4.30
C ALA A 130 -0.68 18.82 -2.77
N VAL A 131 -0.99 19.93 -2.09
CA VAL A 131 -1.10 19.99 -0.63
C VAL A 131 -2.45 20.59 -0.24
N GLY A 132 -3.20 19.92 0.63
CA GLY A 132 -4.50 20.39 1.14
C GLY A 132 -5.60 19.34 1.12
N HIS A 133 -6.79 19.71 1.60
CA HIS A 133 -8.01 18.91 1.45
C HIS A 133 -8.70 19.24 0.11
N ILE A 134 -9.52 18.33 -0.45
CA ILE A 134 -10.51 18.69 -1.47
C ILE A 134 -11.39 19.83 -0.90
N GLY A 135 -11.06 21.08 -1.24
CA GLY A 135 -11.72 22.27 -0.69
C GLY A 135 -10.78 23.45 -0.43
N ASP A 136 -9.53 23.19 -0.05
CA ASP A 136 -8.54 24.23 0.26
C ASP A 136 -7.40 24.16 -0.77
N PHE A 137 -7.59 24.76 -1.94
CA PHE A 137 -6.53 24.87 -2.94
C PHE A 137 -5.47 25.88 -2.46
N ILE A 138 -4.33 25.39 -1.98
CA ILE A 138 -3.09 26.17 -1.99
C ILE A 138 -2.24 25.63 -3.14
N ASN A 139 -2.35 26.27 -4.31
CA ASN A 139 -1.41 26.08 -5.41
C ASN A 139 -0.07 26.70 -4.99
N PHE A 140 0.98 25.89 -4.89
CA PHE A 140 2.34 26.42 -4.95
C PHE A 140 2.81 26.34 -6.41
N ILE A 141 3.08 27.53 -6.95
CA ILE A 141 3.80 27.80 -8.21
C ILE A 141 5.27 27.43 -8.06
#